data_AF-A0A2E8SB14-F1
#
_entry.id   AF-A0A2E8SB14-F1
#
_cell.length_a   1.000
_cell.length_b   1.000
_cell.length_c   1.000
_cell.angle_alpha   90.00
_cell.angle_beta   90.00
_cell.angle_gamma   90.00
#
_symmetry.space_group_name_H-M   'P 1'
#
loop_
_entity.id
_entity.type
_entity.pdbx_description
1 polymer ?
#
loop_
_entity_poly.entity_id
_entity_poly.type
_entity_poly.pdbx_seq_one_letter_code
_entity_poly.pdbx_strand_id
1 'polypeptide(L)'
;MKINLRIILIGSMASILLIMNYSCESNLGDKDDLQDTQIFEKNETPTRIPTLVPVIDDIPSTVEPLILEKDDTSNEVCPCDVKSAITSSKSTNIDNRSEEIKSKPSPTPTPNITKLLEQLKEITVGTTEGKLTPFSGTAYVSSEILVPTDPTAFYDLEKIEDAEREMYDRRQGKLDEVQGWITVTPHLFKASFVDGSTVEVQVNPEFKDVMIAEEVALKYLKVIGQLPTFLRKDLKTVWIHKGNELFGGGNNNILIHHDQGIWLDGLGLLEEIILHEAAHTSLDNDHLSNPEWLKAAQADGQFISDYAKDFPYREDVAESFPMYFALRYKASRLEPHILKLIEDTIPNRIEYFDKVIPDLTLDLNLSDIVMPEPTNTPSQTTKSTVHLINIKNYEFQDISIDVGDVIQWKNLDLDTHSVTSGIWGDDNVGKLWDSGRLEFGEVFNVEFFNIQSGQYPYFCRIHPAMKGVIKLLDLTQ
;
A
#
# COMPACT_ATOMS: atom_id res chain seq x y z
N MET A 1 -48.01 20.45 -11.81
CA MET A 1 -48.35 21.07 -13.13
C MET A 1 -47.33 22.19 -13.35
N LYS A 2 -46.49 22.16 -14.39
CA LYS A 2 -46.76 22.57 -15.79
C LYS A 2 -47.42 23.96 -15.90
N ILE A 3 -47.01 24.91 -16.74
CA ILE A 3 -45.88 25.11 -17.69
C ILE A 3 -45.82 26.63 -17.98
N ASN A 4 -44.65 27.20 -18.31
CA ASN A 4 -44.48 28.37 -19.20
C ASN A 4 -42.98 28.46 -19.56
N LEU A 5 -42.41 28.33 -20.77
CA LEU A 5 -42.80 28.40 -22.20
C LEU A 5 -42.06 29.56 -22.90
N ARG A 6 -41.06 29.23 -23.74
CA ARG A 6 -40.64 29.89 -24.99
C ARG A 6 -39.70 28.90 -25.73
N ILE A 7 -39.80 28.47 -27.02
CA ILE A 7 -40.27 29.04 -28.31
C ILE A 7 -39.28 30.12 -28.84
N ILE A 8 -38.66 30.05 -30.04
CA ILE A 8 -38.73 29.10 -31.20
C ILE A 8 -37.47 29.18 -32.12
N LEU A 9 -37.30 28.20 -33.04
CA LEU A 9 -36.46 27.99 -34.28
C LEU A 9 -35.46 29.07 -34.78
N ILE A 10 -34.38 28.72 -35.52
CA ILE A 10 -34.27 28.38 -36.98
C ILE A 10 -32.85 27.80 -37.24
N GLY A 11 -32.56 26.85 -38.16
CA GLY A 11 -33.40 26.06 -39.07
C GLY A 11 -32.61 25.05 -39.95
N SER A 12 -33.35 24.07 -40.51
CA SER A 12 -33.32 23.51 -41.89
C SER A 12 -31.96 23.29 -42.62
N MET A 13 -31.53 22.05 -42.91
CA MET A 13 -31.99 21.08 -43.95
C MET A 13 -31.40 21.28 -45.37
N ALA A 14 -30.71 20.26 -45.91
CA ALA A 14 -30.93 19.72 -47.27
C ALA A 14 -30.06 18.47 -47.56
N SER A 15 -30.67 17.40 -48.07
CA SER A 15 -30.00 16.17 -48.55
C SER A 15 -29.91 16.16 -50.08
N ILE A 16 -28.89 15.51 -50.66
CA ILE A 16 -28.91 15.04 -52.07
C ILE A 16 -28.33 13.62 -52.12
N LEU A 17 -28.99 12.74 -52.89
CA LEU A 17 -28.63 11.34 -53.09
C LEU A 17 -29.10 10.91 -54.50
N LEU A 18 -28.23 10.30 -55.32
CA LEU A 18 -28.48 9.50 -56.54
C LEU A 18 -27.10 8.94 -56.99
N ILE A 19 -26.73 7.65 -56.95
CA ILE A 19 -27.22 6.37 -57.55
C ILE A 19 -26.91 6.23 -59.06
N MET A 20 -26.55 5.00 -59.48
CA MET A 20 -26.46 4.40 -60.85
C MET A 20 -25.04 4.35 -61.47
N ASN A 21 -24.55 3.27 -62.13
CA ASN A 21 -24.92 1.83 -62.13
C ASN A 21 -23.88 0.98 -62.92
N TYR A 22 -24.02 -0.36 -62.88
CA TYR A 22 -23.52 -1.41 -63.80
C TYR A 22 -22.05 -1.91 -63.82
N SER A 23 -21.94 -3.25 -63.71
CA SER A 23 -20.83 -4.10 -64.20
C SER A 23 -21.06 -4.55 -65.65
N CYS A 24 -19.99 -4.92 -66.37
CA CYS A 24 -19.91 -6.20 -67.13
C CYS A 24 -18.49 -6.48 -67.67
N GLU A 25 -18.21 -7.76 -67.90
CA GLU A 25 -16.90 -8.34 -68.26
C GLU A 25 -16.59 -8.25 -69.77
N SER A 26 -15.39 -8.71 -70.17
CA SER A 26 -15.30 -9.71 -71.25
C SER A 26 -13.91 -10.39 -71.39
N ASN A 27 -13.92 -11.74 -71.41
CA ASN A 27 -13.21 -12.62 -72.38
C ASN A 27 -11.64 -12.72 -72.36
N LEU A 28 -10.99 -13.83 -72.75
CA LEU A 28 -11.42 -15.09 -73.41
C LEU A 28 -10.37 -16.22 -73.25
N GLY A 29 -10.82 -17.49 -73.07
CA GLY A 29 -10.13 -18.73 -73.48
C GLY A 29 -8.91 -19.23 -72.66
N ASP A 30 -8.61 -20.53 -72.57
CA ASP A 30 -9.35 -21.73 -73.03
C ASP A 30 -8.97 -22.97 -72.16
N LYS A 31 -9.78 -24.01 -72.28
CA LYS A 31 -9.92 -25.31 -71.56
C LYS A 31 -8.72 -26.06 -70.94
N ASP A 32 -9.08 -26.87 -69.92
CA ASP A 32 -8.69 -28.26 -69.59
C ASP A 32 -7.24 -28.72 -69.93
N ASP A 33 -6.44 -29.28 -69.01
CA ASP A 33 -6.77 -30.49 -68.23
C ASP A 33 -5.86 -30.65 -66.96
N LEU A 34 -6.00 -31.79 -66.27
CA LEU A 34 -5.57 -32.07 -64.89
C LEU A 34 -4.05 -32.25 -64.59
N GLN A 35 -3.72 -31.98 -63.31
CA GLN A 35 -2.70 -32.58 -62.41
C GLN A 35 -1.39 -31.84 -62.05
N ASP A 36 -1.20 -31.79 -60.72
CA ASP A 36 0.01 -31.88 -59.89
C ASP A 36 1.16 -30.85 -59.91
N THR A 37 1.27 -30.18 -58.75
CA THR A 37 2.47 -29.89 -57.95
C THR A 37 3.75 -29.37 -58.63
N GLN A 38 4.21 -28.17 -58.24
CA GLN A 38 5.28 -28.05 -57.21
C GLN A 38 5.47 -26.62 -56.69
N ILE A 39 6.33 -26.47 -55.68
CA ILE A 39 6.45 -25.31 -54.78
C ILE A 39 7.67 -24.43 -55.11
N PHE A 40 7.52 -23.14 -54.77
CA PHE A 40 8.47 -22.02 -54.72
C PHE A 40 9.96 -22.29 -54.44
N GLU A 41 10.80 -21.56 -55.17
CA GLU A 41 11.95 -20.71 -54.75
C GLU A 41 12.29 -19.79 -55.98
N LYS A 42 12.96 -18.61 -55.96
CA LYS A 42 14.07 -18.08 -55.15
C LYS A 42 14.38 -16.58 -55.48
N ASN A 43 15.09 -15.84 -54.58
CA ASN A 43 16.16 -14.80 -54.78
C ASN A 43 16.00 -13.60 -55.78
N GLU A 44 16.66 -12.41 -55.67
CA GLU A 44 17.55 -11.73 -54.68
C GLU A 44 17.67 -10.18 -54.93
N THR A 45 18.09 -9.44 -53.89
CA THR A 45 18.65 -8.06 -53.64
C THR A 45 19.35 -7.18 -54.74
N PRO A 46 19.88 -5.92 -54.48
CA PRO A 46 19.81 -4.95 -53.34
C PRO A 46 19.73 -3.41 -53.71
N THR A 47 20.02 -2.50 -52.73
CA THR A 47 20.59 -1.09 -52.81
C THR A 47 19.61 0.04 -52.39
N ARG A 48 19.90 1.15 -51.64
CA ARG A 48 21.13 1.84 -51.10
C ARG A 48 20.87 2.54 -49.73
N ILE A 49 21.87 3.26 -49.17
CA ILE A 49 21.88 4.13 -47.96
C ILE A 49 22.27 5.61 -48.31
N PRO A 50 21.80 6.64 -47.58
CA PRO A 50 22.36 8.01 -47.55
C PRO A 50 23.09 8.40 -46.23
N THR A 51 23.86 9.51 -46.27
CA THR A 51 24.98 9.83 -45.34
C THR A 51 24.77 11.07 -44.45
N LEU A 52 25.48 11.16 -43.32
CA LEU A 52 25.54 12.30 -42.38
C LEU A 52 26.48 13.46 -42.83
N VAL A 53 26.22 14.70 -42.40
CA VAL A 53 27.13 15.87 -42.44
C VAL A 53 26.87 16.77 -41.20
N PRO A 54 27.91 17.37 -40.55
CA PRO A 54 27.77 18.15 -39.31
C PRO A 54 27.85 19.69 -39.50
N VAL A 55 27.36 20.47 -38.52
CA VAL A 55 27.62 21.93 -38.35
C VAL A 55 27.75 22.26 -36.85
N ILE A 56 28.54 23.30 -36.53
CA ILE A 56 29.02 23.71 -35.20
C ILE A 56 28.28 24.96 -34.67
N ASP A 57 28.22 25.08 -33.34
CA ASP A 57 27.92 26.20 -32.43
C ASP A 57 27.56 27.60 -32.98
N ASP A 58 26.54 28.21 -32.35
CA ASP A 58 26.71 29.55 -31.74
C ASP A 58 25.67 29.83 -30.64
N ILE A 59 26.05 30.56 -29.59
CA ILE A 59 25.23 30.85 -28.39
C ILE A 59 24.61 32.26 -28.48
N PRO A 60 23.33 32.43 -28.08
CA PRO A 60 22.89 33.68 -27.46
C PRO A 60 22.36 33.46 -26.03
N SER A 61 23.05 34.04 -25.06
CA SER A 61 22.59 34.12 -23.68
C SER A 61 21.66 35.33 -23.47
N THR A 62 20.38 35.10 -23.22
CA THR A 62 19.52 35.92 -22.34
C THR A 62 18.17 35.22 -22.20
N VAL A 63 17.86 34.71 -21.01
CA VAL A 63 16.48 34.43 -20.61
C VAL A 63 16.20 35.24 -19.35
N GLU A 64 15.16 36.06 -19.44
CA GLU A 64 14.65 36.91 -18.37
C GLU A 64 14.10 36.02 -17.23
N PRO A 65 14.39 36.30 -15.95
CA PRO A 65 13.88 35.49 -14.86
C PRO A 65 12.36 35.64 -14.75
N LEU A 66 11.61 34.58 -15.05
CA LEU A 66 10.21 34.50 -14.66
C LEU A 66 10.14 34.56 -13.13
N ILE A 67 9.60 35.65 -12.61
CA ILE A 67 9.13 35.71 -11.23
C ILE A 67 7.84 34.89 -11.18
N LEU A 68 7.97 33.60 -10.82
CA LEU A 68 6.86 32.91 -10.19
C LEU A 68 6.73 33.45 -8.78
N GLU A 69 5.58 34.03 -8.46
CA GLU A 69 5.19 34.23 -7.07
C GLU A 69 5.08 32.85 -6.42
N LYS A 70 5.84 32.64 -5.33
CA LYS A 70 5.65 31.46 -4.47
C LYS A 70 4.32 31.63 -3.76
N ASP A 71 3.36 30.78 -4.09
CA ASP A 71 2.21 30.54 -3.22
C ASP A 71 2.68 29.57 -2.12
N ASP A 72 3.00 30.11 -0.94
CA ASP A 72 3.50 29.36 0.22
C ASP A 72 2.37 28.51 0.86
N THR A 73 1.98 27.43 0.18
CA THR A 73 1.05 26.40 0.72
C THR A 73 1.48 24.97 0.39
N SER A 74 2.77 24.65 0.52
CA SER A 74 3.27 23.27 0.60
C SER A 74 3.96 23.04 1.95
N ASN A 75 3.15 22.91 3.01
CA ASN A 75 3.62 22.39 4.28
C ASN A 75 3.91 20.89 4.12
N GLU A 76 5.17 20.53 3.86
CA GLU A 76 5.71 19.18 4.08
C GLU A 76 5.72 18.90 5.59
N VAL A 77 4.54 18.60 6.15
CA VAL A 77 4.37 18.18 7.53
C VAL A 77 4.30 16.66 7.54
N CYS A 78 5.30 16.05 8.19
CA CYS A 78 5.32 14.62 8.47
C CYS A 78 4.07 14.21 9.27
N PRO A 79 3.53 12.99 9.12
CA PRO A 79 2.15 12.67 9.51
C PRO A 79 1.77 12.99 10.97
N CYS A 80 2.70 12.88 11.90
CA CYS A 80 2.29 12.65 13.27
C CYS A 80 1.91 13.93 14.07
N ASP A 81 2.02 15.16 13.55
CA ASP A 81 1.77 16.38 14.36
C ASP A 81 0.30 16.67 14.76
N VAL A 82 0.04 16.74 16.08
CA VAL A 82 -0.46 17.91 16.85
C VAL A 82 -0.77 17.48 18.31
N LYS A 83 -0.15 18.16 19.30
CA LYS A 83 -0.43 18.17 20.77
C LYS A 83 -0.77 16.83 21.48
N SER A 84 0.27 16.22 22.06
CA SER A 84 0.27 15.52 23.37
C SER A 84 -1.08 14.99 23.90
N ALA A 85 -1.49 13.81 23.42
CA ALA A 85 -2.70 13.11 23.87
C ALA A 85 -2.54 11.58 24.03
N ILE A 86 -1.31 11.06 24.04
CA ILE A 86 -1.03 9.60 24.03
C ILE A 86 -0.16 9.12 25.21
N THR A 87 0.52 10.00 25.95
CA THR A 87 1.33 9.61 27.11
C THR A 87 0.68 9.95 28.45
N SER A 88 0.32 8.89 29.18
CA SER A 88 -0.19 8.83 30.56
C SER A 88 -1.70 9.04 30.81
N SER A 89 -2.40 7.92 31.00
CA SER A 89 -3.58 7.81 31.84
C SER A 89 -3.46 6.58 32.75
N LYS A 90 -2.63 6.68 33.80
CA LYS A 90 -2.67 5.70 34.88
C LYS A 90 -4.02 5.80 35.59
N SER A 91 -4.85 4.77 35.44
CA SER A 91 -6.07 4.60 36.24
C SER A 91 -5.72 4.62 37.72
N THR A 92 -6.18 5.66 38.43
CA THR A 92 -6.08 5.78 39.88
C THR A 92 -7.40 5.40 40.52
N ASN A 93 -7.57 4.13 40.84
CA ASN A 93 -8.55 3.71 41.84
C ASN A 93 -7.90 3.78 43.22
N ILE A 94 -8.46 4.61 44.09
CA ILE A 94 -8.11 4.70 45.50
C ILE A 94 -9.01 3.69 46.24
N ASP A 95 -8.45 2.65 46.87
CA ASP A 95 -8.46 2.60 48.34
C ASP A 95 -7.57 1.51 48.99
N ASN A 96 -7.08 1.86 50.20
CA ASN A 96 -6.61 1.05 51.34
C ASN A 96 -5.75 -0.25 51.22
N ARG A 97 -4.44 -0.07 51.45
CA ARG A 97 -3.68 -0.57 52.64
C ARG A 97 -3.66 -2.08 53.00
N SER A 98 -2.47 -2.70 52.85
CA SER A 98 -1.81 -3.48 53.95
C SER A 98 -0.32 -3.85 53.71
N GLU A 99 0.55 -3.29 54.56
CA GLU A 99 1.78 -3.86 55.19
C GLU A 99 3.07 -4.22 54.40
N GLU A 100 4.20 -4.03 55.10
CA GLU A 100 5.59 -4.18 54.63
C GLU A 100 6.08 -5.64 54.63
N ILE A 101 6.92 -6.03 53.65
CA ILE A 101 8.11 -6.85 53.92
C ILE A 101 9.32 -6.27 53.16
N LYS A 102 10.47 -6.21 53.84
CA LYS A 102 11.71 -5.56 53.39
C LYS A 102 12.70 -6.55 52.77
N SER A 103 13.17 -6.28 51.55
CA SER A 103 14.54 -6.63 51.12
C SER A 103 15.00 -5.70 49.98
N LYS A 104 16.20 -5.12 50.12
CA LYS A 104 16.71 -4.05 49.24
C LYS A 104 18.00 -4.49 48.55
N PRO A 105 18.05 -4.58 47.21
CA PRO A 105 19.30 -4.50 46.46
C PRO A 105 19.81 -3.06 46.44
N SER A 106 21.14 -2.88 46.39
CA SER A 106 21.75 -1.54 46.28
C SER A 106 21.46 -0.91 44.91
N PRO A 107 21.18 0.40 44.81
CA PRO A 107 21.03 1.06 43.52
C PRO A 107 22.39 1.16 42.81
N THR A 108 22.48 0.58 41.62
CA THR A 108 23.47 0.97 40.59
C THR A 108 23.21 2.44 40.22
N PRO A 109 24.23 3.26 39.88
CA PRO A 109 24.01 4.67 39.57
C PRO A 109 23.13 4.83 38.34
N THR A 110 21.88 5.28 38.54
CA THR A 110 21.01 5.69 37.44
C THR A 110 21.61 6.94 36.79
N PRO A 111 21.85 6.96 35.47
CA PRO A 111 22.26 8.17 34.77
C PRO A 111 21.26 9.31 35.02
N ASN A 112 21.74 10.54 35.15
CA ASN A 112 20.86 11.70 35.31
C ASN A 112 20.23 12.07 33.96
N ILE A 113 19.18 11.32 33.60
CA ILE A 113 18.44 11.44 32.33
C ILE A 113 18.04 12.89 32.04
N THR A 114 17.58 13.64 33.04
CA THR A 114 17.22 15.06 32.89
C THR A 114 18.35 15.90 32.30
N LYS A 115 19.60 15.65 32.70
CA LYS A 115 20.76 16.38 32.17
C LYS A 115 21.09 15.98 30.72
N LEU A 116 20.94 14.71 30.34
CA LEU A 116 21.10 14.32 28.92
C LEU A 116 19.98 14.89 28.05
N LEU A 117 18.74 14.88 28.54
CA LEU A 117 17.61 15.51 27.86
C LEU A 117 17.81 17.02 27.70
N GLU A 118 18.41 17.71 28.68
CA GLU A 118 18.80 19.12 28.53
C GLU A 118 19.89 19.31 27.46
N GLN A 119 20.89 18.43 27.39
CA GLN A 119 21.96 18.53 26.39
C GLN A 119 21.48 18.25 24.95
N LEU A 120 20.43 17.44 24.77
CA LEU A 120 19.77 17.31 23.47
C LEU A 120 19.12 18.61 22.99
N LYS A 121 18.71 19.52 23.91
CA LYS A 121 18.26 20.89 23.53
C LYS A 121 19.40 21.75 23.00
N GLU A 122 20.62 21.53 23.47
CA GLU A 122 21.77 22.29 22.96
C GLU A 122 22.10 21.89 21.51
N ILE A 123 21.81 20.65 21.12
CA ILE A 123 21.91 20.20 19.71
C ILE A 123 20.83 20.87 18.85
N THR A 124 19.60 21.06 19.34
CA THR A 124 18.54 21.75 18.58
C THR A 124 18.73 23.27 18.51
N VAL A 125 19.47 23.88 19.45
CA VAL A 125 19.64 25.35 19.56
C VAL A 125 21.02 25.84 19.07
N GLY A 126 21.87 24.94 18.53
CA GLY A 126 23.25 25.23 18.11
C GLY A 126 23.40 26.18 16.90
N THR A 127 23.32 27.49 17.13
CA THR A 127 23.56 28.52 16.10
C THR A 127 25.06 28.78 15.83
N THR A 128 25.75 27.84 15.19
CA THR A 128 27.08 28.05 14.57
C THR A 128 27.24 27.13 13.35
N GLU A 129 27.36 27.69 12.14
CA GLU A 129 27.54 26.98 10.85
C GLU A 129 26.79 25.64 10.76
N GLY A 130 25.47 25.75 10.56
CA GLY A 130 24.54 24.63 10.69
C GLY A 130 24.92 23.40 9.87
N LYS A 131 25.18 22.31 10.57
CA LYS A 131 25.26 20.96 10.01
C LYS A 131 23.86 20.61 9.48
N LEU A 132 23.71 20.58 8.16
CA LEU A 132 22.43 20.28 7.52
C LEU A 132 22.07 18.81 7.77
N THR A 133 20.88 18.62 8.30
CA THR A 133 20.07 17.39 8.26
C THR A 133 19.96 16.90 6.82
N PRO A 134 20.15 15.60 6.53
CA PRO A 134 20.17 15.11 5.16
C PRO A 134 18.79 14.97 4.51
N PHE A 135 17.72 14.87 5.32
CA PHE A 135 16.34 14.64 4.87
C PHE A 135 15.35 15.58 5.58
N SER A 136 14.23 15.91 4.95
CA SER A 136 13.14 16.64 5.63
C SER A 136 12.38 15.72 6.60
N GLY A 137 11.98 14.53 6.12
CA GLY A 137 11.47 13.41 6.91
C GLY A 137 11.86 12.06 6.30
N THR A 138 12.10 11.04 7.12
CA THR A 138 12.75 9.80 6.64
C THR A 138 11.82 8.83 5.91
N ALA A 139 10.52 8.87 6.20
CA ALA A 139 9.49 8.07 5.51
C ALA A 139 9.33 8.43 4.01
N TYR A 140 9.98 9.51 3.54
CA TYR A 140 9.91 10.00 2.15
C TYR A 140 11.22 9.79 1.37
N VAL A 141 12.24 9.15 1.97
CA VAL A 141 13.59 9.03 1.39
C VAL A 141 13.66 8.02 0.24
N SER A 142 12.81 6.98 0.26
CA SER A 142 12.77 5.93 -0.75
C SER A 142 11.46 5.14 -0.63
N SER A 143 10.93 4.67 -1.76
CA SER A 143 9.80 3.73 -1.88
C SER A 143 10.25 2.25 -2.01
N GLU A 144 11.51 1.98 -1.68
CA GLU A 144 12.17 0.67 -1.92
C GLU A 144 12.65 0.01 -0.62
N ILE A 145 12.46 0.64 0.54
CA ILE A 145 12.88 0.08 1.84
C ILE A 145 11.99 -1.13 2.14
N LEU A 146 10.69 -0.98 1.96
CA LEU A 146 9.72 -2.06 1.94
C LEU A 146 8.87 -1.91 0.68
N VAL A 147 8.61 -3.01 -0.01
CA VAL A 147 7.88 -2.98 -1.30
C VAL A 147 6.65 -3.88 -1.27
N PRO A 148 5.62 -3.65 -2.10
CA PRO A 148 4.40 -4.47 -2.12
C PRO A 148 4.62 -5.97 -2.41
N THR A 149 5.80 -6.36 -2.88
CA THR A 149 6.20 -7.75 -3.16
C THR A 149 7.03 -8.39 -2.04
N ASP A 150 7.40 -7.65 -0.98
CA ASP A 150 8.07 -8.24 0.19
C ASP A 150 7.15 -9.26 0.88
N PRO A 151 7.69 -10.38 1.40
CA PRO A 151 6.90 -11.38 2.11
C PRO A 151 6.16 -10.80 3.32
N THR A 152 4.96 -11.30 3.59
CA THR A 152 4.16 -10.89 4.75
C THR A 152 3.98 -12.05 5.72
N ALA A 153 4.16 -11.77 7.02
CA ALA A 153 3.86 -12.68 8.11
C ALA A 153 2.37 -12.69 8.49
N PHE A 154 1.53 -11.84 7.89
CA PHE A 154 0.08 -11.90 8.05
C PHE A 154 -0.48 -13.14 7.34
N TYR A 155 -1.30 -13.96 8.02
CA TYR A 155 -1.82 -15.20 7.42
C TYR A 155 -3.33 -15.46 7.61
N ASP A 156 -3.98 -14.82 8.58
CA ASP A 156 -5.40 -15.06 8.89
C ASP A 156 -6.08 -13.85 9.54
N LEU A 157 -7.36 -13.66 9.23
CA LEU A 157 -8.21 -12.60 9.77
C LEU A 157 -9.56 -13.17 10.21
N GLU A 158 -9.75 -13.28 11.52
CA GLU A 158 -10.96 -13.84 12.13
C GLU A 158 -11.96 -12.70 12.44
N LYS A 159 -13.17 -12.75 11.88
CA LYS A 159 -14.26 -11.85 12.31
C LYS A 159 -14.72 -12.24 13.72
N ILE A 160 -14.61 -11.31 14.67
CA ILE A 160 -15.07 -11.50 16.06
C ILE A 160 -16.37 -10.73 16.32
N GLU A 161 -17.00 -10.90 17.49
CA GLU A 161 -18.24 -10.19 17.85
C GLU A 161 -18.00 -8.67 17.96
N ASP A 162 -18.81 -7.87 17.26
CA ASP A 162 -18.74 -6.41 17.31
C ASP A 162 -19.18 -5.89 18.68
N ALA A 163 -18.31 -5.13 19.32
CA ALA A 163 -18.51 -4.61 20.67
C ALA A 163 -17.92 -3.19 20.77
N GLU A 164 -18.45 -2.39 21.70
CA GLU A 164 -18.02 -1.01 21.90
C GLU A 164 -16.50 -0.90 22.14
N ARG A 165 -15.88 0.11 21.52
CA ARG A 165 -14.47 0.46 21.66
C ARG A 165 -14.31 1.97 21.75
N GLU A 166 -13.25 2.38 22.44
CA GLU A 166 -12.71 3.73 22.36
C GLU A 166 -11.59 3.74 21.30
N MET A 167 -11.72 4.62 20.31
CA MET A 167 -10.80 4.77 19.17
C MET A 167 -10.39 6.24 19.04
N TYR A 168 -9.17 6.56 18.62
CA TYR A 168 -8.80 7.94 18.31
C TYR A 168 -9.07 8.27 16.84
N ASP A 169 -10.01 9.16 16.57
CA ASP A 169 -10.27 9.71 15.24
C ASP A 169 -9.77 11.16 15.13
N ARG A 170 -8.63 11.33 14.45
CA ARG A 170 -7.98 12.62 14.20
C ARG A 170 -8.95 13.67 13.60
N ARG A 171 -9.98 13.26 12.85
CA ARG A 171 -11.01 14.15 12.26
C ARG A 171 -11.88 14.86 13.31
N GLN A 172 -12.03 14.28 14.50
CA GLN A 172 -12.85 14.82 15.59
C GLN A 172 -12.05 15.76 16.52
N GLY A 173 -10.73 15.67 16.50
CA GLY A 173 -9.86 16.59 17.23
C GLY A 173 -9.74 17.94 16.51
N LYS A 174 -10.51 18.95 16.92
CA LYS A 174 -10.28 20.34 16.53
C LYS A 174 -9.97 21.23 17.73
N LEU A 175 -9.25 22.30 17.44
CA LEU A 175 -8.60 23.19 18.40
C LEU A 175 -9.50 23.55 19.60
N ASP A 176 -8.91 23.35 20.78
CA ASP A 176 -9.24 23.96 22.08
C ASP A 176 -10.13 23.17 23.06
N GLU A 177 -10.78 22.06 22.67
CA GLU A 177 -11.42 21.14 23.63
C GLU A 177 -11.03 19.67 23.41
N VAL A 178 -10.87 18.95 24.54
CA VAL A 178 -10.50 17.53 24.65
C VAL A 178 -11.52 16.67 23.87
N GLN A 179 -11.16 15.68 23.04
CA GLN A 179 -9.89 15.14 22.52
C GLN A 179 -10.33 14.14 21.41
N GLY A 180 -9.52 13.79 20.41
CA GLY A 180 -9.99 13.01 19.22
C GLY A 180 -10.57 11.61 19.47
N TRP A 181 -10.66 11.17 20.72
CA TRP A 181 -11.30 9.93 21.14
C TRP A 181 -12.80 9.90 20.83
N ILE A 182 -13.24 8.79 20.24
CA ILE A 182 -14.65 8.46 20.00
C ILE A 182 -14.99 7.10 20.61
N THR A 183 -16.23 6.96 21.07
CA THR A 183 -16.81 5.69 21.47
C THR A 183 -17.73 5.21 20.34
N VAL A 184 -17.42 4.06 19.75
CA VAL A 184 -18.19 3.46 18.65
C VAL A 184 -18.24 1.94 18.79
N THR A 185 -19.14 1.29 18.05
CA THR A 185 -19.11 -0.16 17.82
C THR A 185 -18.50 -0.41 16.43
N PRO A 186 -17.18 -0.63 16.33
CA PRO A 186 -16.51 -0.93 15.07
C PRO A 186 -16.78 -2.36 14.60
N HIS A 187 -16.50 -2.60 13.32
CA HIS A 187 -16.32 -3.96 12.82
C HIS A 187 -15.00 -4.51 13.35
N LEU A 188 -15.11 -5.48 14.24
CA LEU A 188 -13.97 -6.08 14.95
C LEU A 188 -13.47 -7.34 14.25
N PHE A 189 -12.16 -7.40 14.08
CA PHE A 189 -11.46 -8.57 13.57
C PHE A 189 -10.24 -8.86 14.44
N LYS A 190 -9.77 -10.11 14.41
CA LYS A 190 -8.53 -10.55 15.03
C LYS A 190 -7.59 -11.03 13.93
N ALA A 191 -6.56 -10.23 13.66
CA ALA A 191 -5.50 -10.61 12.74
C ALA A 191 -4.49 -11.53 13.45
N SER A 192 -4.01 -12.55 12.74
CA SER A 192 -3.00 -13.49 13.23
C SER A 192 -1.77 -13.48 12.31
N PHE A 193 -0.59 -13.56 12.93
CA PHE A 193 0.70 -13.53 12.25
C PHE A 193 1.50 -14.83 12.50
N VAL A 194 2.40 -15.18 11.57
CA VAL A 194 3.12 -16.47 11.53
C VAL A 194 3.97 -16.74 12.78
N ASP A 195 4.41 -15.69 13.45
CA ASP A 195 5.11 -15.72 14.75
C ASP A 195 4.20 -16.05 15.95
N GLY A 196 2.89 -16.23 15.73
CA GLY A 196 1.88 -16.48 16.75
C GLY A 196 1.35 -15.21 17.45
N SER A 197 1.79 -14.01 17.05
CA SER A 197 1.23 -12.75 17.53
C SER A 197 -0.15 -12.49 16.93
N THR A 198 -0.96 -11.71 17.64
CA THR A 198 -2.33 -11.35 17.21
C THR A 198 -2.64 -9.89 17.52
N VAL A 199 -3.42 -9.24 16.67
CA VAL A 199 -3.80 -7.83 16.76
C VAL A 199 -5.31 -7.67 16.58
N GLU A 200 -5.97 -6.90 17.43
CA GLU A 200 -7.40 -6.57 17.25
C GLU A 200 -7.53 -5.39 16.26
N VAL A 201 -8.12 -5.64 15.10
CA VAL A 201 -8.40 -4.61 14.10
C VAL A 201 -9.80 -4.07 14.32
N GLN A 202 -9.90 -2.76 14.45
CA GLN A 202 -11.14 -2.04 14.73
C GLN A 202 -11.43 -1.12 13.54
N VAL A 203 -12.34 -1.52 12.67
CA VAL A 203 -12.73 -0.76 11.48
C VAL A 203 -13.98 0.05 11.79
N ASN A 204 -13.92 1.36 11.64
CA ASN A 204 -14.99 2.28 12.01
C ASN A 204 -16.32 1.93 11.29
N PRO A 205 -17.50 2.00 11.96
CA PRO A 205 -18.78 1.60 11.36
C PRO A 205 -19.24 2.47 10.16
N GLU A 206 -18.51 3.53 9.81
CA GLU A 206 -18.67 4.23 8.54
C GLU A 206 -18.34 3.36 7.30
N PHE A 207 -17.59 2.26 7.47
CA PHE A 207 -17.48 1.15 6.53
C PHE A 207 -18.64 0.17 6.71
N LYS A 208 -19.86 0.65 6.39
CA LYS A 208 -21.17 0.02 6.68
C LYS A 208 -21.37 -1.46 6.32
N ASP A 209 -20.51 -2.01 5.48
CA ASP A 209 -20.58 -3.39 5.02
C ASP A 209 -19.35 -4.14 5.55
N VAL A 210 -19.58 -5.27 6.21
CA VAL A 210 -18.53 -6.05 6.85
C VAL A 210 -17.49 -6.57 5.85
N MET A 211 -17.88 -6.86 4.60
CA MET A 211 -16.94 -7.30 3.56
C MET A 211 -16.01 -6.16 3.13
N ILE A 212 -16.54 -4.92 3.06
CA ILE A 212 -15.73 -3.73 2.77
C ILE A 212 -14.80 -3.44 3.95
N ALA A 213 -15.28 -3.56 5.19
CA ALA A 213 -14.45 -3.40 6.38
C ALA A 213 -13.30 -4.44 6.41
N GLU A 214 -13.58 -5.68 5.99
CA GLU A 214 -12.59 -6.75 5.87
C GLU A 214 -11.57 -6.49 4.75
N GLU A 215 -12.00 -6.11 3.53
CA GLU A 215 -11.09 -5.75 2.42
C GLU A 215 -10.14 -4.62 2.82
N VAL A 216 -10.67 -3.60 3.49
CA VAL A 216 -9.90 -2.46 3.99
C VAL A 216 -8.90 -2.88 5.08
N ALA A 217 -9.30 -3.75 6.02
CA ALA A 217 -8.39 -4.32 7.01
C ALA A 217 -7.26 -5.14 6.36
N LEU A 218 -7.61 -6.03 5.42
CA LEU A 218 -6.66 -6.89 4.71
C LEU A 218 -5.57 -6.10 3.97
N LYS A 219 -5.91 -4.95 3.36
CA LYS A 219 -4.92 -4.07 2.72
C LYS A 219 -3.79 -3.69 3.68
N TYR A 220 -4.12 -3.17 4.86
CA TYR A 220 -3.12 -2.71 5.82
C TYR A 220 -2.47 -3.84 6.60
N LEU A 221 -3.20 -4.93 6.86
CA LEU A 221 -2.63 -6.12 7.51
C LEU A 221 -1.56 -6.80 6.67
N LYS A 222 -1.69 -6.82 5.34
CA LYS A 222 -0.61 -7.25 4.45
C LYS A 222 0.67 -6.45 4.72
N VAL A 223 0.58 -5.12 4.73
CA VAL A 223 1.72 -4.20 4.94
C VAL A 223 2.30 -4.33 6.35
N ILE A 224 1.45 -4.33 7.38
CA ILE A 224 1.86 -4.56 8.78
C ILE A 224 2.57 -5.91 8.92
N GLY A 225 2.12 -6.95 8.23
CA GLY A 225 2.77 -8.26 8.24
C GLY A 225 4.13 -8.31 7.51
N GLN A 226 4.45 -7.36 6.62
CA GLN A 226 5.79 -7.23 6.04
C GLN A 226 6.82 -6.67 7.06
N LEU A 227 6.34 -6.11 8.17
CA LEU A 227 7.20 -5.66 9.25
C LEU A 227 7.76 -6.86 10.05
N PRO A 228 9.07 -6.83 10.40
CA PRO A 228 9.67 -7.78 11.32
C PRO A 228 8.89 -7.94 12.63
N THR A 229 8.95 -9.12 13.22
CA THR A 229 8.28 -9.49 14.48
C THR A 229 8.56 -8.47 15.58
N PHE A 230 9.79 -7.97 15.65
CA PHE A 230 10.20 -6.96 16.62
C PHE A 230 9.42 -5.65 16.54
N LEU A 231 8.98 -5.23 15.33
CA LEU A 231 8.17 -4.02 15.13
C LEU A 231 6.68 -4.22 15.44
N ARG A 232 6.22 -5.46 15.55
CA ARG A 232 4.85 -5.81 15.94
C ARG A 232 4.71 -6.22 17.42
N LYS A 233 5.82 -6.32 18.18
CA LYS A 233 5.84 -6.83 19.57
C LYS A 233 4.82 -6.12 20.48
N ASP A 234 4.71 -4.80 20.34
CA ASP A 234 3.83 -3.94 21.15
C ASP A 234 2.56 -3.51 20.42
N LEU A 235 2.37 -3.90 19.16
CA LEU A 235 1.10 -3.70 18.48
C LEU A 235 0.02 -4.58 19.13
N LYS A 236 -1.10 -3.99 19.52
CA LYS A 236 -2.25 -4.67 20.14
C LYS A 236 -3.54 -4.36 19.40
N THR A 237 -3.67 -3.14 18.86
CA THR A 237 -4.83 -2.72 18.08
C THR A 237 -4.44 -2.05 16.77
N VAL A 238 -5.34 -2.00 15.79
CA VAL A 238 -5.24 -1.12 14.61
C VAL A 238 -6.58 -0.40 14.46
N TRP A 239 -6.56 0.92 14.31
CA TRP A 239 -7.76 1.73 14.12
C TRP A 239 -7.87 2.18 12.68
N ILE A 240 -8.97 1.86 12.00
CA ILE A 240 -9.18 2.25 10.60
C ILE A 240 -10.43 3.10 10.45
N HIS A 241 -10.23 4.34 10.00
CA HIS A 241 -11.25 5.34 9.71
C HIS A 241 -11.26 5.68 8.21
N LYS A 242 -12.33 6.31 7.70
CA LYS A 242 -12.27 7.01 6.39
C LYS A 242 -11.65 8.39 6.55
N GLY A 243 -11.41 9.09 5.44
CA GLY A 243 -10.86 10.43 5.44
C GLY A 243 -9.37 10.45 5.13
N ASN A 244 -8.87 11.66 4.95
CA ASN A 244 -7.49 11.97 4.56
C ASN A 244 -6.75 12.72 5.68
N GLU A 245 -6.93 12.24 6.91
CA GLU A 245 -6.11 12.67 8.04
C GLU A 245 -4.83 11.83 8.11
N LEU A 246 -3.86 12.30 8.89
CA LEU A 246 -2.55 11.70 8.97
C LEU A 246 -2.53 10.45 9.87
N PHE A 247 -1.83 9.39 9.44
CA PHE A 247 -1.55 8.19 10.23
C PHE A 247 -0.86 8.51 11.58
N GLY A 248 -0.77 7.50 12.45
CA GLY A 248 -0.05 7.65 13.72
C GLY A 248 0.22 6.32 14.45
N GLY A 249 1.38 6.21 15.08
CA GLY A 249 1.77 5.11 15.94
C GLY A 249 1.78 5.47 17.43
N GLY A 250 2.01 4.45 18.27
CA GLY A 250 1.99 4.58 19.73
C GLY A 250 0.68 4.09 20.35
N ASN A 251 0.52 4.21 21.67
CA ASN A 251 -0.62 3.63 22.41
C ASN A 251 -0.87 2.12 22.14
N ASN A 252 0.19 1.36 21.80
CA ASN A 252 0.05 -0.03 21.33
C ASN A 252 -0.85 -0.18 20.08
N ASN A 253 -0.94 0.86 19.25
CA ASN A 253 -1.87 1.00 18.13
C ASN A 253 -1.16 1.55 16.88
N ILE A 254 -1.70 1.21 15.69
CA ILE A 254 -1.48 2.01 14.47
C ILE A 254 -2.83 2.58 14.01
N LEU A 255 -2.88 3.90 13.89
CA LEU A 255 -4.00 4.70 13.42
C LEU A 255 -3.90 4.91 11.91
N ILE A 256 -4.99 4.63 11.20
CA ILE A 256 -5.08 4.62 9.75
C ILE A 256 -6.33 5.39 9.31
N HIS A 257 -6.14 6.34 8.39
CA HIS A 257 -7.22 7.04 7.70
C HIS A 257 -7.18 6.67 6.22
N HIS A 258 -8.18 5.92 5.78
CA HIS A 258 -8.12 5.09 4.57
C HIS A 258 -7.86 5.87 3.28
N ASP A 259 -8.40 7.09 3.15
CA ASP A 259 -8.22 7.89 1.93
C ASP A 259 -6.77 8.40 1.84
N GLN A 260 -6.14 8.70 2.97
CA GLN A 260 -4.68 8.97 3.02
C GLN A 260 -3.90 7.71 2.67
N GLY A 261 -4.30 6.56 3.19
CA GLY A 261 -3.64 5.29 2.88
C GLY A 261 -3.71 4.91 1.40
N ILE A 262 -4.80 5.25 0.69
CA ILE A 262 -4.90 5.12 -0.78
C ILE A 262 -3.95 6.10 -1.48
N TRP A 263 -3.84 7.34 -0.99
CA TRP A 263 -2.91 8.33 -1.56
C TRP A 263 -1.44 7.92 -1.38
N LEU A 264 -1.05 7.44 -0.19
CA LEU A 264 0.29 6.90 0.10
C LEU A 264 0.62 5.67 -0.74
N ASP A 265 -0.33 4.75 -0.91
CA ASP A 265 -0.22 3.58 -1.78
C ASP A 265 0.04 3.97 -3.26
N GLY A 266 -0.67 5.00 -3.74
CA GLY A 266 -0.47 5.56 -5.07
C GLY A 266 0.88 6.27 -5.28
N LEU A 267 1.56 6.63 -4.19
CA LEU A 267 2.93 7.16 -4.20
C LEU A 267 4.01 6.08 -3.95
N GLY A 268 3.63 4.86 -3.57
CA GLY A 268 4.56 3.82 -3.15
C GLY A 268 5.23 4.11 -1.80
N LEU A 269 4.52 4.78 -0.87
CA LEU A 269 5.04 5.19 0.44
C LEU A 269 4.24 4.61 1.62
N LEU A 270 3.26 3.73 1.36
CA LEU A 270 2.41 3.17 2.40
C LEU A 270 3.21 2.29 3.36
N GLU A 271 4.10 1.47 2.80
CA GLU A 271 5.01 0.58 3.51
C GLU A 271 5.98 1.35 4.43
N GLU A 272 6.64 2.41 3.94
CA GLU A 272 7.57 3.24 4.73
C GLU A 272 6.87 4.03 5.84
N ILE A 273 5.66 4.54 5.60
CA ILE A 273 4.88 5.22 6.63
C ILE A 273 4.47 4.22 7.72
N ILE A 274 3.99 3.02 7.36
CA ILE A 274 3.67 1.97 8.34
C ILE A 274 4.92 1.50 9.10
N LEU A 275 6.09 1.48 8.47
CA LEU A 275 7.38 1.21 9.12
C LEU A 275 7.74 2.28 10.18
N HIS A 276 7.52 3.56 9.87
CA HIS A 276 7.70 4.67 10.81
C HIS A 276 6.70 4.59 11.98
N GLU A 277 5.39 4.41 11.73
CA GLU A 277 4.39 4.30 12.81
C GLU A 277 4.59 3.05 13.69
N ALA A 278 5.12 1.96 13.12
CA ALA A 278 5.49 0.78 13.89
C ALA A 278 6.73 1.01 14.78
N ALA A 279 7.66 1.87 14.37
CA ALA A 279 8.77 2.30 15.22
C ALA A 279 8.26 3.10 16.44
N HIS A 280 7.34 4.06 16.25
CA HIS A 280 6.65 4.69 17.39
C HIS A 280 5.97 3.68 18.32
N THR A 281 5.29 2.69 17.72
CA THR A 281 4.48 1.72 18.46
C THR A 281 5.32 0.76 19.31
N SER A 282 6.46 0.30 18.79
CA SER A 282 7.25 -0.78 19.38
C SER A 282 8.67 -0.39 19.83
N LEU A 283 9.17 0.82 19.54
CA LEU A 283 10.51 1.24 19.95
C LEU A 283 10.53 2.41 20.94
N ASP A 284 9.62 3.38 20.83
CA ASP A 284 9.72 4.62 21.64
C ASP A 284 9.74 4.35 23.15
N ASN A 285 8.89 3.45 23.64
CA ASN A 285 8.80 3.11 25.07
C ASN A 285 10.12 2.55 25.64
N ASP A 286 10.88 1.80 24.85
CA ASP A 286 12.13 1.14 25.26
C ASP A 286 13.38 2.00 25.02
N HIS A 287 13.34 2.87 24.00
CA HIS A 287 14.54 3.51 23.44
C HIS A 287 14.54 5.03 23.58
N LEU A 288 13.41 5.73 23.42
CA LEU A 288 13.38 7.20 23.31
C LEU A 288 13.86 7.94 24.58
N SER A 289 13.68 7.32 25.75
CA SER A 289 14.19 7.83 27.04
C SER A 289 15.41 7.08 27.59
N ASN A 290 15.96 6.15 26.80
CA ASN A 290 17.02 5.24 27.22
C ASN A 290 18.36 5.97 27.35
N PRO A 291 19.08 5.92 28.50
CA PRO A 291 20.33 6.65 28.67
C PRO A 291 21.41 6.36 27.63
N GLU A 292 21.47 5.16 27.06
CA GLU A 292 22.44 4.82 26.02
C GLU A 292 22.00 5.32 24.62
N TRP A 293 20.69 5.42 24.35
CA TRP A 293 20.17 6.12 23.16
C TRP A 293 20.52 7.61 23.21
N LEU A 294 20.23 8.27 24.33
CA LEU A 294 20.50 9.70 24.51
C LEU A 294 22.00 10.03 24.37
N LYS A 295 22.89 9.12 24.81
CA LYS A 295 24.34 9.23 24.57
C LYS A 295 24.71 9.04 23.10
N ALA A 296 24.11 8.08 22.40
CA ALA A 296 24.36 7.86 20.99
C ALA A 296 23.95 9.09 20.16
N ALA A 297 22.74 9.61 20.40
CA ALA A 297 22.26 10.86 19.82
C ALA A 297 23.18 12.06 20.11
N GLN A 298 23.69 12.17 21.34
CA GLN A 298 24.66 13.19 21.71
C GLN A 298 26.03 13.03 21.01
N ALA A 299 26.47 11.79 20.77
CA ALA A 299 27.74 11.49 20.11
C ALA A 299 27.70 11.72 18.59
N ASP A 300 26.54 11.53 17.94
CA ASP A 300 26.31 11.94 16.54
C ASP A 300 26.34 13.47 16.38
N GLY A 301 25.81 14.19 17.38
CA GLY A 301 25.75 15.65 17.39
C GLY A 301 24.85 16.27 16.31
N GLN A 302 24.00 15.46 15.69
CA GLN A 302 23.07 15.82 14.62
C GLN A 302 21.89 14.85 14.58
N PHE A 303 20.89 15.17 13.76
CA PHE A 303 19.70 14.35 13.51
C PHE A 303 19.69 13.84 12.07
N ILE A 304 18.95 12.75 11.84
CA ILE A 304 18.79 12.16 10.50
C ILE A 304 17.82 12.94 9.62
N SER A 305 16.92 13.73 10.20
CA SER A 305 15.98 14.57 9.47
C SER A 305 15.67 15.88 10.19
N ASP A 306 15.15 16.86 9.46
CA ASP A 306 14.57 18.08 10.06
C ASP A 306 13.44 17.74 11.04
N TYR A 307 12.61 16.74 10.70
CA TYR A 307 11.52 16.33 11.57
C TYR A 307 12.00 15.76 12.92
N ALA A 308 13.02 14.87 12.89
CA ALA A 308 13.68 14.35 14.08
C ALA A 308 14.32 15.47 14.94
N LYS A 309 14.83 16.51 14.30
CA LYS A 309 15.48 17.66 14.95
C LYS A 309 14.49 18.62 15.60
N ASP A 310 13.33 18.84 14.99
CA ASP A 310 12.30 19.72 15.53
C ASP A 310 11.50 19.05 16.67
N PHE A 311 11.37 17.72 16.63
CA PHE A 311 10.60 16.93 17.60
C PHE A 311 11.41 15.77 18.24
N PRO A 312 12.60 16.01 18.82
CA PRO A 312 13.55 14.95 19.18
C PRO A 312 13.10 14.06 20.34
N TYR A 313 12.15 14.52 21.16
CA TYR A 313 11.56 13.73 22.26
C TYR A 313 10.37 12.88 21.83
N ARG A 314 10.25 12.65 20.51
CA ARG A 314 9.12 11.97 19.89
C ARG A 314 9.56 11.24 18.62
N GLU A 315 10.25 11.94 17.73
CA GLU A 315 10.54 11.49 16.36
C GLU A 315 11.93 10.89 16.18
N ASP A 316 12.89 11.18 17.05
CA ASP A 316 14.30 10.79 16.83
C ASP A 316 14.49 9.28 16.63
N VAL A 317 13.72 8.45 17.35
CA VAL A 317 13.73 6.99 17.20
C VAL A 317 12.97 6.56 15.93
N ALA A 318 11.76 7.06 15.72
CA ALA A 318 10.90 6.70 14.60
C ALA A 318 11.43 7.16 13.23
N GLU A 319 12.26 8.20 13.19
CA GLU A 319 12.96 8.66 12.00
C GLU A 319 14.33 7.96 11.82
N SER A 320 15.04 7.66 12.91
CA SER A 320 16.32 6.95 12.80
C SER A 320 16.15 5.48 12.41
N PHE A 321 15.05 4.83 12.84
CA PHE A 321 14.87 3.39 12.65
C PHE A 321 14.64 2.96 11.18
N PRO A 322 13.79 3.62 10.36
CA PRO A 322 13.63 3.27 8.94
C PRO A 322 14.96 3.34 8.18
N MET A 323 15.81 4.33 8.49
CA MET A 323 17.13 4.50 7.89
C MET A 323 18.12 3.43 8.36
N TYR A 324 18.10 3.06 9.65
CA TYR A 324 18.85 1.92 10.17
C TYR A 324 18.44 0.60 9.50
N PHE A 325 17.13 0.37 9.40
CA PHE A 325 16.56 -0.83 8.79
C PHE A 325 16.94 -0.93 7.30
N ALA A 326 16.83 0.19 6.57
CA ALA A 326 17.25 0.28 5.18
C ALA A 326 18.75 -0.07 5.02
N LEU A 327 19.60 0.51 5.87
CA LEU A 327 21.05 0.30 5.85
C LEU A 327 21.46 -1.14 6.17
N ARG A 328 20.80 -1.81 7.12
CA ARG A 328 21.19 -3.16 7.56
C ARG A 328 20.55 -4.29 6.76
N TYR A 329 19.31 -4.13 6.32
CA TYR A 329 18.52 -5.23 5.75
C TYR A 329 18.08 -5.01 4.30
N LYS A 330 18.16 -3.78 3.78
CA LYS A 330 17.66 -3.42 2.43
C LYS A 330 18.68 -2.64 1.59
N ALA A 331 19.96 -2.64 1.99
CA ALA A 331 21.02 -1.84 1.37
C ALA A 331 21.14 -2.04 -0.15
N SER A 332 20.87 -3.23 -0.67
CA SER A 332 20.90 -3.51 -2.12
C SER A 332 19.82 -2.79 -2.94
N ARG A 333 18.86 -2.13 -2.30
CA ARG A 333 17.75 -1.39 -2.92
C ARG A 333 17.93 0.12 -2.92
N LEU A 334 18.88 0.64 -2.13
CA LEU A 334 19.12 2.07 -2.01
C LEU A 334 20.41 2.47 -2.72
N GLU A 335 20.42 3.69 -3.24
CA GLU A 335 21.60 4.28 -3.86
C GLU A 335 22.78 4.36 -2.86
N PRO A 336 24.01 3.95 -3.22
CA PRO A 336 25.14 3.90 -2.29
C PRO A 336 25.47 5.22 -1.60
N HIS A 337 25.14 6.36 -2.21
CA HIS A 337 25.34 7.67 -1.62
C HIS A 337 24.33 7.98 -0.49
N ILE A 338 23.10 7.45 -0.56
CA ILE A 338 22.09 7.56 0.50
C ILE A 338 22.49 6.71 1.71
N LEU A 339 22.94 5.47 1.48
CA LEU A 339 23.44 4.60 2.54
C LEU A 339 24.60 5.23 3.29
N LYS A 340 25.57 5.79 2.55
CA LYS A 340 26.70 6.51 3.14
C LYS A 340 26.24 7.76 3.90
N LEU A 341 25.25 8.49 3.38
CA LEU A 341 24.70 9.67 4.06
C LEU A 341 24.05 9.29 5.39
N ILE A 342 23.35 8.17 5.47
CA ILE A 342 22.81 7.61 6.73
C ILE A 342 23.95 7.25 7.70
N GLU A 343 24.97 6.52 7.23
CA GLU A 343 26.14 6.12 8.05
C GLU A 343 26.96 7.30 8.56
N ASP A 344 27.22 8.31 7.73
CA ASP A 344 27.97 9.52 8.11
C ASP A 344 27.12 10.45 9.01
N THR A 345 25.79 10.31 9.03
CA THR A 345 24.89 11.18 9.82
C THR A 345 24.63 10.65 11.23
N ILE A 346 24.25 9.38 11.39
CA ILE A 346 23.86 8.82 12.70
C ILE A 346 24.64 7.55 13.13
N PRO A 347 25.98 7.51 13.00
CA PRO A 347 26.78 6.30 13.21
C PRO A 347 26.64 5.69 14.62
N ASN A 348 26.49 6.51 15.66
CA ASN A 348 26.37 6.03 17.03
C ASN A 348 24.95 5.49 17.33
N ARG A 349 23.89 6.10 16.77
CA ARG A 349 22.53 5.53 16.86
C ARG A 349 22.42 4.21 16.09
N ILE A 350 23.11 4.08 14.94
CA ILE A 350 23.25 2.82 14.21
C ILE A 350 23.96 1.77 15.09
N GLU A 351 25.10 2.12 15.71
CA GLU A 351 25.83 1.21 16.62
C GLU A 351 25.02 0.88 17.90
N TYR A 352 24.12 1.76 18.33
CA TYR A 352 23.15 1.47 19.39
C TYR A 352 22.13 0.43 18.94
N PHE A 353 21.50 0.63 17.78
CA PHE A 353 20.53 -0.33 17.25
C PHE A 353 21.15 -1.71 16.99
N ASP A 354 22.37 -1.78 16.44
CA ASP A 354 23.14 -3.04 16.26
C ASP A 354 23.37 -3.82 17.57
N LYS A 355 23.21 -3.20 18.75
CA LYS A 355 23.34 -3.84 20.07
C LYS A 355 22.01 -4.23 20.72
N VAL A 356 20.91 -3.57 20.37
CA VAL A 356 19.63 -3.70 21.09
C VAL A 356 18.50 -4.27 20.24
N ILE A 357 18.58 -4.15 18.92
CA ILE A 357 17.65 -4.77 17.98
C ILE A 357 18.13 -6.20 17.72
N PRO A 358 17.27 -7.23 17.82
CA PRO A 358 17.64 -8.59 17.43
C PRO A 358 17.92 -8.65 15.92
N ASP A 359 18.68 -9.65 15.47
CA ASP A 359 18.89 -9.86 14.04
C ASP A 359 17.55 -10.20 13.35
N LEU A 360 17.12 -9.32 12.44
CA LEU A 360 15.83 -9.41 11.74
C LEU A 360 15.93 -10.25 10.46
N THR A 361 17.08 -10.83 10.12
CA THR A 361 17.26 -11.62 8.89
C THR A 361 16.29 -12.79 8.77
N LEU A 362 15.95 -13.46 9.88
CA LEU A 362 15.00 -14.59 9.84
C LEU A 362 13.55 -14.13 9.58
N ASP A 363 13.12 -13.04 10.22
CA ASP A 363 11.78 -12.46 10.02
C ASP A 363 11.55 -12.04 8.56
N LEU A 364 12.59 -11.57 7.88
CA LEU A 364 12.53 -11.08 6.50
C LEU A 364 12.64 -12.20 5.43
N ASN A 365 13.10 -13.39 5.80
CA ASN A 365 13.25 -14.54 4.90
C ASN A 365 12.16 -15.60 5.18
N LEU A 366 10.90 -15.17 5.09
CA LEU A 366 9.71 -16.02 5.25
C LEU A 366 9.63 -17.21 4.26
N SER A 367 10.49 -17.27 3.23
CA SER A 367 10.60 -18.42 2.32
C SER A 367 10.96 -19.73 3.01
N ASP A 368 11.64 -19.64 4.16
CA ASP A 368 12.17 -20.80 4.88
C ASP A 368 11.25 -21.24 6.03
N ILE A 369 10.19 -20.47 6.31
CA ILE A 369 9.22 -20.75 7.36
C ILE A 369 8.11 -21.62 6.78
N VAL A 370 8.07 -22.88 7.20
CA VAL A 370 6.93 -23.77 6.98
C VAL A 370 5.73 -23.18 7.74
N MET A 371 4.88 -22.47 7.02
CA MET A 371 3.60 -21.96 7.51
C MET A 371 2.87 -23.08 8.26
N PRO A 372 2.45 -22.89 9.51
CA PRO A 372 1.63 -23.90 10.18
C PRO A 372 0.33 -24.06 9.37
N GLU A 373 0.03 -25.29 8.94
CA GLU A 373 -1.27 -25.56 8.32
C GLU A 373 -2.38 -25.10 9.29
N PRO A 374 -3.43 -24.41 8.80
CA PRO A 374 -4.53 -23.98 9.65
C PRO A 374 -5.12 -25.19 10.36
N THR A 375 -5.19 -25.12 11.70
CA THR A 375 -5.51 -26.27 12.56
C THR A 375 -6.98 -26.67 12.45
N ASN A 376 -7.29 -27.43 11.41
CA ASN A 376 -8.61 -27.93 11.08
C ASN A 376 -9.14 -28.88 12.16
N THR A 377 -9.85 -28.33 13.14
CA THR A 377 -10.87 -29.11 13.89
C THR A 377 -12.09 -29.24 12.99
N PRO A 378 -12.60 -30.46 12.72
CA PRO A 378 -13.41 -30.70 11.53
C PRO A 378 -14.84 -30.17 11.66
N SER A 379 -15.15 -29.15 10.86
CA SER A 379 -16.46 -29.00 10.24
C SER A 379 -16.27 -29.13 8.72
N GLN A 380 -17.05 -29.99 8.06
CA GLN A 380 -16.90 -30.25 6.63
C GLN A 380 -17.42 -29.08 5.78
N THR A 381 -16.53 -28.13 5.50
CA THR A 381 -16.70 -27.12 4.46
C THR A 381 -15.34 -26.97 3.75
N THR A 382 -15.31 -27.25 2.45
CA THR A 382 -14.10 -27.10 1.63
C THR A 382 -13.65 -25.65 1.62
N LYS A 383 -12.39 -25.39 2.00
CA LYS A 383 -11.81 -24.04 2.04
C LYS A 383 -11.70 -23.50 0.61
N SER A 384 -12.47 -22.46 0.31
CA SER A 384 -12.45 -21.75 -0.97
C SER A 384 -11.28 -20.78 -1.04
N THR A 385 -10.55 -20.75 -2.16
CA THR A 385 -9.50 -19.75 -2.44
C THR A 385 -10.08 -18.64 -3.30
N VAL A 386 -9.75 -17.37 -2.98
CA VAL A 386 -10.12 -16.22 -3.84
C VAL A 386 -8.95 -15.87 -4.75
N HIS A 387 -9.17 -15.88 -6.05
CA HIS A 387 -8.17 -15.51 -7.07
C HIS A 387 -8.53 -14.18 -7.71
N LEU A 388 -7.62 -13.21 -7.68
CA LEU A 388 -7.83 -11.87 -8.25
C LEU A 388 -7.32 -11.78 -9.70
N ILE A 389 -8.20 -11.40 -10.62
CA ILE A 389 -7.89 -11.04 -12.00
C ILE A 389 -8.08 -9.53 -12.17
N ASN A 390 -6.97 -8.81 -12.30
CA ASN A 390 -7.01 -7.38 -12.60
C ASN A 390 -7.18 -7.16 -14.11
N ILE A 391 -8.26 -6.50 -14.50
CA ILE A 391 -8.48 -6.03 -15.87
C ILE A 391 -7.63 -4.77 -16.03
N LYS A 392 -6.60 -4.85 -16.88
CA LYS A 392 -5.73 -3.72 -17.22
C LYS A 392 -5.22 -3.86 -18.64
N ASN A 393 -4.91 -2.75 -19.30
CA ASN A 393 -4.44 -2.68 -20.68
C ASN A 393 -5.36 -3.41 -21.69
N TYR A 394 -6.66 -3.50 -21.42
CA TYR A 394 -7.61 -4.30 -22.21
C TYR A 394 -7.24 -5.80 -22.29
N GLU A 395 -6.63 -6.36 -21.25
CA GLU A 395 -6.26 -7.78 -21.19
C GLU A 395 -7.05 -8.55 -20.11
N PHE A 396 -7.24 -9.84 -20.36
CA PHE A 396 -7.75 -10.82 -19.39
C PHE A 396 -6.72 -11.92 -19.18
N GLN A 397 -6.71 -12.48 -17.98
CA GLN A 397 -5.79 -13.55 -17.60
C GLN A 397 -6.48 -14.92 -17.71
N ASP A 398 -5.78 -15.88 -18.32
CA ASP A 398 -6.10 -17.30 -18.22
C ASP A 398 -5.64 -17.83 -16.84
N ILE A 399 -6.50 -18.56 -16.15
CA ILE A 399 -6.23 -19.06 -14.80
C ILE A 399 -6.67 -20.53 -14.64
N SER A 400 -5.99 -21.27 -13.77
CA SER A 400 -6.46 -22.57 -13.29
C SER A 400 -6.82 -22.46 -11.82
N ILE A 401 -7.98 -22.98 -11.44
CA ILE A 401 -8.53 -22.93 -10.08
C ILE A 401 -9.17 -24.27 -9.71
N ASP A 402 -9.40 -24.53 -8.43
CA ASP A 402 -10.03 -25.76 -7.97
C ASP A 402 -11.55 -25.59 -7.77
N VAL A 403 -12.32 -26.68 -7.83
CA VAL A 403 -13.77 -26.65 -7.56
C VAL A 403 -14.03 -26.12 -6.16
N GLY A 404 -14.82 -25.05 -6.08
CA GLY A 404 -15.14 -24.35 -4.84
C GLY A 404 -14.48 -22.99 -4.67
N ASP A 405 -13.47 -22.64 -5.48
CA ASP A 405 -12.80 -21.34 -5.45
C ASP A 405 -13.68 -20.17 -5.93
N VAL A 406 -13.28 -18.94 -5.61
CA VAL A 406 -13.88 -17.70 -6.12
C VAL A 406 -12.92 -17.02 -7.10
N ILE A 407 -13.42 -16.59 -8.26
CA ILE A 407 -12.70 -15.57 -9.05
C ILE A 407 -13.26 -14.19 -8.72
N GLN A 408 -12.37 -13.27 -8.39
CA GLN A 408 -12.63 -11.85 -8.28
C GLN A 408 -12.01 -11.13 -9.50
N TRP A 409 -12.81 -10.40 -10.27
CA TRP A 409 -12.31 -9.46 -11.26
C TRP A 409 -12.38 -8.05 -10.74
N LYS A 410 -11.31 -7.26 -10.92
CA LYS A 410 -11.28 -5.83 -10.61
C LYS A 410 -10.92 -5.03 -11.85
N ASN A 411 -11.71 -4.02 -12.18
CA ASN A 411 -11.36 -3.14 -13.30
C ASN A 411 -10.33 -2.10 -12.84
N LEU A 412 -9.16 -2.06 -13.48
CA LEU A 412 -8.13 -1.04 -13.29
C LEU A 412 -7.91 -0.19 -14.56
N ASP A 413 -8.58 -0.50 -15.67
CA ASP A 413 -8.65 0.38 -16.84
C ASP A 413 -9.66 1.50 -16.61
N LEU A 414 -9.38 2.69 -17.15
CA LEU A 414 -10.28 3.85 -17.06
C LEU A 414 -11.58 3.66 -17.86
N ASP A 415 -11.54 2.78 -18.86
CA ASP A 415 -12.68 2.43 -19.69
C ASP A 415 -13.57 1.38 -19.00
N THR A 416 -14.84 1.31 -19.39
CA THR A 416 -15.76 0.32 -18.83
C THR A 416 -15.52 -1.06 -19.44
N HIS A 417 -15.49 -2.10 -18.60
CA HIS A 417 -15.41 -3.48 -19.04
C HIS A 417 -16.66 -4.30 -18.64
N SER A 418 -16.69 -5.56 -19.01
CA SER A 418 -17.59 -6.57 -18.46
C SER A 418 -16.87 -7.91 -18.42
N VAL A 419 -17.30 -8.80 -17.55
CA VAL A 419 -16.84 -10.18 -17.47
C VAL A 419 -18.04 -11.09 -17.71
N THR A 420 -18.07 -11.72 -18.88
CA THR A 420 -19.24 -12.46 -19.35
C THR A 420 -18.83 -13.86 -19.78
N SER A 421 -19.46 -14.88 -19.20
CA SER A 421 -19.26 -16.29 -19.55
C SER A 421 -19.64 -16.64 -21.00
N GLY A 422 -18.95 -17.62 -21.58
CA GLY A 422 -19.25 -18.19 -22.90
C GLY A 422 -18.34 -17.65 -24.01
N ILE A 423 -18.73 -17.91 -25.27
CA ILE A 423 -18.02 -17.44 -26.47
C ILE A 423 -18.95 -16.47 -27.21
N TRP A 424 -18.42 -15.32 -27.64
CA TRP A 424 -19.21 -14.32 -28.36
C TRP A 424 -19.95 -14.93 -29.56
N GLY A 425 -21.29 -14.82 -29.54
CA GLY A 425 -22.18 -15.32 -30.59
C GLY A 425 -22.93 -16.60 -30.26
N ASP A 426 -22.56 -17.32 -29.21
CA ASP A 426 -23.20 -18.58 -28.82
C ASP A 426 -24.50 -18.38 -28.02
N ASP A 427 -25.43 -19.32 -28.14
CA ASP A 427 -26.71 -19.36 -27.40
C ASP A 427 -26.55 -19.43 -25.87
N ASN A 428 -25.33 -19.67 -25.34
CA ASN A 428 -25.05 -19.81 -23.91
C ASN A 428 -24.36 -18.58 -23.28
N VAL A 429 -24.11 -17.53 -24.06
CA VAL A 429 -23.46 -16.29 -23.59
C VAL A 429 -24.14 -15.71 -22.34
N GLY A 430 -23.35 -15.50 -21.29
CA GLY A 430 -23.78 -14.90 -20.03
C GLY A 430 -24.63 -15.80 -19.12
N LYS A 431 -24.85 -17.08 -19.47
CA LYS A 431 -25.74 -17.97 -18.69
C LYS A 431 -25.16 -18.47 -17.37
N LEU A 432 -23.83 -18.49 -17.21
CA LEU A 432 -23.18 -18.88 -15.96
C LEU A 432 -22.92 -17.66 -15.08
N TRP A 433 -22.34 -16.62 -15.67
CA TRP A 433 -22.22 -15.28 -15.09
C TRP A 433 -22.14 -14.20 -16.16
N ASP A 434 -22.52 -12.98 -15.77
CA ASP A 434 -22.38 -11.76 -16.55
C ASP A 434 -22.33 -10.58 -15.57
N SER A 435 -21.20 -9.87 -15.50
CA SER A 435 -21.04 -8.74 -14.56
C SER A 435 -21.91 -7.54 -14.89
N GLY A 436 -22.43 -7.45 -16.12
CA GLY A 436 -22.87 -6.17 -16.67
C GLY A 436 -21.70 -5.20 -16.81
N ARG A 437 -21.94 -3.90 -16.66
CA ARG A 437 -20.88 -2.88 -16.72
C ARG A 437 -20.04 -2.93 -15.44
N LEU A 438 -18.73 -2.89 -15.60
CA LEU A 438 -17.73 -2.79 -14.54
C LEU A 438 -16.87 -1.54 -14.83
N GLU A 439 -17.14 -0.46 -14.11
CA GLU A 439 -16.42 0.82 -14.23
C GLU A 439 -15.08 0.78 -13.47
N PHE A 440 -14.22 1.79 -13.63
CA PHE A 440 -12.90 1.84 -12.97
C PHE A 440 -13.00 1.64 -11.45
N GLY A 441 -12.18 0.74 -10.91
CA GLY A 441 -12.12 0.37 -9.50
C GLY A 441 -13.17 -0.65 -9.04
N GLU A 442 -14.23 -0.89 -9.82
CA GLU A 442 -15.30 -1.82 -9.46
C GLU A 442 -14.85 -3.28 -9.52
N VAL A 443 -15.52 -4.11 -8.72
CA VAL A 443 -15.19 -5.51 -8.48
C VAL A 443 -16.40 -6.41 -8.75
N PHE A 444 -16.16 -7.55 -9.40
CA PHE A 444 -17.17 -8.59 -9.65
C PHE A 444 -16.64 -9.97 -9.22
N ASN A 445 -17.46 -10.76 -8.52
CA ASN A 445 -17.07 -12.06 -7.96
C ASN A 445 -17.94 -13.19 -8.52
N VAL A 446 -17.34 -14.36 -8.77
CA VAL A 446 -18.04 -15.60 -9.12
C VAL A 446 -17.46 -16.76 -8.32
N GLU A 447 -18.33 -17.44 -7.57
CA GLU A 447 -18.01 -18.68 -6.83
C GLU A 447 -18.16 -19.89 -7.75
N PHE A 448 -17.15 -20.76 -7.82
CA PHE A 448 -17.13 -21.98 -8.64
C PHE A 448 -17.56 -23.22 -7.83
N PHE A 449 -18.54 -23.05 -6.94
CA PHE A 449 -19.09 -24.12 -6.11
C PHE A 449 -20.11 -24.96 -6.90
N ASN A 450 -20.02 -26.29 -6.80
CA ASN A 450 -20.83 -27.26 -7.58
C ASN A 450 -20.76 -27.10 -9.12
N ILE A 451 -19.72 -26.44 -9.65
CA ILE A 451 -19.46 -26.36 -11.10
C ILE A 451 -18.58 -27.55 -11.53
N GLN A 452 -18.86 -28.13 -12.69
CA GLN A 452 -18.14 -29.30 -13.21
C GLN A 452 -16.70 -28.93 -13.64
N SER A 453 -15.72 -29.78 -13.37
CA SER A 453 -14.34 -29.60 -13.89
C SER A 453 -14.33 -29.46 -15.43
N GLY A 454 -13.57 -28.49 -15.94
CA GLY A 454 -13.68 -28.09 -17.35
C GLY A 454 -13.00 -26.75 -17.70
N GLN A 455 -13.22 -26.29 -18.93
CA GLN A 455 -12.77 -24.96 -19.39
C GLN A 455 -13.97 -24.04 -19.59
N TYR A 456 -13.89 -22.86 -18.99
CA TYR A 456 -14.91 -21.83 -19.04
C TYR A 456 -14.36 -20.59 -19.73
N PRO A 457 -14.59 -20.43 -21.05
CA PRO A 457 -14.22 -19.20 -21.74
C PRO A 457 -15.09 -18.04 -21.25
N TYR A 458 -14.51 -16.85 -21.23
CA TYR A 458 -15.19 -15.59 -20.91
C TYR A 458 -14.63 -14.45 -21.76
N PHE A 459 -15.41 -13.38 -21.92
CA PHE A 459 -15.07 -12.24 -22.76
C PHE A 459 -15.72 -10.94 -22.24
N CYS A 460 -15.24 -9.80 -22.73
CA CYS A 460 -15.85 -8.50 -22.49
C CYS A 460 -16.90 -8.17 -23.56
N ARG A 461 -18.15 -7.91 -23.17
CA ARG A 461 -19.24 -7.52 -24.09
C ARG A 461 -19.01 -6.18 -24.77
N ILE A 462 -18.30 -5.27 -24.09
CA ILE A 462 -17.97 -3.93 -24.61
C ILE A 462 -16.77 -4.02 -25.56
N HIS A 463 -15.82 -4.90 -25.26
CA HIS A 463 -14.56 -5.08 -25.99
C HIS A 463 -14.37 -6.57 -26.39
N PRO A 464 -15.05 -7.09 -27.43
CA PRO A 464 -15.11 -8.54 -27.72
C PRO A 464 -13.78 -9.21 -28.12
N ALA A 465 -12.71 -8.43 -28.27
CA ALA A 465 -11.34 -8.93 -28.43
C ALA A 465 -10.76 -9.44 -27.10
N MET A 466 -11.19 -8.88 -25.97
CA MET A 466 -10.77 -9.29 -24.63
C MET A 466 -11.41 -10.63 -24.28
N LYS A 467 -10.59 -11.66 -24.08
CA LYS A 467 -11.00 -13.03 -23.85
C LYS A 467 -10.05 -13.68 -22.87
N GLY A 468 -10.58 -14.56 -22.03
CA GLY A 468 -9.79 -15.43 -21.16
C GLY A 468 -10.48 -16.77 -20.96
N VAL A 469 -9.78 -17.70 -20.32
CA VAL A 469 -10.26 -19.04 -19.98
C VAL A 469 -9.98 -19.34 -18.52
N ILE A 470 -11.03 -19.72 -17.78
CA ILE A 470 -10.90 -20.30 -16.45
C ILE A 470 -10.88 -21.82 -16.62
N LYS A 471 -9.81 -22.47 -16.19
CA LYS A 471 -9.68 -23.92 -16.18
C LYS A 471 -9.99 -24.43 -14.77
N LEU A 472 -11.20 -24.97 -14.59
CA LEU A 472 -11.63 -25.57 -13.33
C LEU A 472 -11.06 -26.99 -13.23
N LEU A 473 -10.16 -27.21 -12.29
CA LEU A 473 -9.53 -28.48 -11.99
C LEU A 473 -10.42 -29.32 -11.07
N ASP A 474 -10.37 -30.64 -11.24
CA ASP A 474 -11.09 -31.58 -10.37
C ASP A 474 -10.28 -31.87 -9.12
N LEU A 475 -10.94 -32.02 -7.96
CA LEU A 475 -10.29 -32.37 -6.69
C LEU A 475 -9.97 -33.88 -6.63
N THR A 476 -9.22 -34.40 -7.63
CA THR A 476 -8.68 -35.76 -7.65
C THR A 476 -7.38 -35.91 -8.43
N GLN A 477 -6.24 -35.80 -7.74
CA GLN A 477 -5.32 -36.93 -7.62
C GLN A 477 -4.44 -36.85 -6.36
#